data_AF-A0A6M0M9R4-F1
#
_entry.id   AF-A0A6M0M9R4-F1
#
_cell.length_a   1.000
_cell.length_b   1.000
_cell.length_c   1.000
_cell.angle_alpha   90.00
_cell.angle_beta   90.00
_cell.angle_gamma   90.00
#
_symmetry.space_group_name_H-M   'P 1'
#
loop_
_entity.id
_entity.type
_entity.pdbx_description
1 polymer ?
#
loop_
_entity_poly.entity_id
_entity_poly.type
_entity_poly.pdbx_seq_one_letter_code
_entity_poly.pdbx_strand_id
1 'polypeptide(L)'
;SYSTSGNIADYKKHGYELVTDGYPADLTFDNDDKTAQNFTVHLKHQLTPVNPTDPQTPGAPINPDEPNGPKWPMSTNYDKTVNETVSYVAQNGHGVAKQHTDSVNFTRTVVVDNVTGDVITSGAGTTAWTATNGDTTFDAVVSPVVPGSVANKAQTAAVTDLNADSADVNETVTYTKVGSLVPSSSDRHFPG
;
A
#
# COMPACT_ATOMS: atom_id res chain seq x y z
N SER A 1 4.30 45.27 -24.66
CA SER A 1 2.97 44.86 -24.19
C SER A 1 3.15 43.86 -23.06
N TYR A 2 2.31 43.90 -22.03
CA TYR A 2 2.29 42.90 -20.95
C TYR A 2 1.24 41.83 -21.29
N SER A 3 1.50 40.59 -20.87
CA SER A 3 0.57 39.46 -20.96
C SER A 3 0.78 38.53 -19.78
N THR A 4 -0.30 38.01 -19.22
CA THR A 4 -0.32 37.01 -18.14
C THR A 4 0.02 35.60 -18.64
N SER A 5 -0.08 35.36 -19.95
CA SER A 5 0.02 34.01 -20.55
C SER A 5 1.31 33.27 -20.22
N GLY A 6 2.46 33.96 -20.23
CA GLY A 6 3.75 33.36 -19.91
C GLY A 6 3.85 32.88 -18.46
N ASN A 7 3.47 33.75 -17.51
CA ASN A 7 3.48 33.41 -16.09
C ASN A 7 2.46 32.32 -15.77
N ILE A 8 1.25 32.38 -16.34
CA ILE A 8 0.23 31.34 -16.15
C ILE A 8 0.75 30.00 -16.68
N ALA A 9 1.43 29.97 -17.83
CA ALA A 9 2.02 28.75 -18.36
C ALA A 9 3.12 28.20 -17.45
N ASP A 10 3.95 29.07 -16.86
CA ASP A 10 4.98 28.69 -15.90
C ASP A 10 4.38 28.10 -14.61
N TYR A 11 3.38 28.75 -14.00
CA TYR A 11 2.68 28.21 -12.84
C TYR A 11 1.99 26.86 -13.13
N LYS A 12 1.43 26.69 -14.33
CA LYS A 12 0.85 25.40 -14.74
C LYS A 12 1.87 24.26 -14.78
N LYS A 13 3.12 24.55 -15.15
CA LYS A 13 4.21 23.55 -15.11
C LYS A 13 4.54 23.13 -13.67
N HIS A 14 4.39 24.06 -12.72
CA HIS A 14 4.61 23.83 -11.29
C HIS A 14 3.38 23.26 -10.56
N GLY A 15 2.39 22.72 -11.28
CA GLY A 15 1.23 22.04 -10.67
C GLY A 15 0.06 22.94 -10.28
N TYR A 16 0.00 24.19 -10.78
CA TYR A 16 -1.15 25.07 -10.57
C TYR A 16 -2.19 24.98 -11.69
N GLU A 17 -3.45 25.26 -11.36
CA GLU A 17 -4.57 25.40 -12.28
C GLU A 17 -5.11 26.83 -12.23
N LEU A 18 -5.36 27.43 -13.41
CA LEU A 18 -5.96 28.77 -13.50
C LEU A 18 -7.41 28.74 -13.03
N VAL A 19 -7.74 29.63 -12.08
CA VAL A 19 -9.12 29.86 -11.64
C VAL A 19 -9.71 31.06 -12.38
N THR A 20 -8.99 32.18 -12.38
CA THR A 20 -9.46 33.41 -13.03
C THR A 20 -8.27 34.29 -13.43
N ASP A 21 -8.33 34.85 -14.63
CA ASP A 21 -7.41 35.90 -15.07
C ASP A 21 -8.17 37.24 -15.11
N GLY A 22 -7.84 38.13 -14.17
CA GLY A 22 -8.42 39.46 -14.09
C GLY A 22 -7.76 40.48 -15.02
N TYR A 23 -6.72 40.11 -15.77
CA TYR A 23 -6.03 41.02 -16.67
C TYR A 23 -6.81 41.20 -17.99
N PRO A 24 -7.19 42.44 -18.37
CA PRO A 24 -7.99 42.66 -19.56
C PRO A 24 -7.14 42.51 -20.83
N ALA A 25 -7.73 41.92 -21.87
CA ALA A 25 -7.06 41.74 -23.17
C ALA A 25 -6.72 43.09 -23.84
N ASP A 26 -7.60 44.08 -23.67
CA ASP A 26 -7.49 45.42 -24.27
C ASP A 26 -7.16 46.48 -23.20
N LEU A 27 -6.08 46.25 -22.44
CA LEU A 27 -5.64 47.21 -21.43
C LEU A 27 -5.23 48.55 -22.05
N THR A 28 -5.76 49.64 -21.51
CA THR A 28 -5.26 51.00 -21.76
C THR A 28 -4.87 51.64 -20.44
N PHE A 29 -3.72 52.32 -20.43
CA PHE A 29 -3.34 53.14 -19.29
C PHE A 29 -4.32 54.31 -19.20
N ASP A 30 -4.89 54.51 -18.02
CA ASP A 30 -5.62 55.74 -17.72
C ASP A 30 -4.63 56.89 -17.46
N ASN A 31 -5.18 58.06 -17.16
CA ASN A 31 -4.41 59.25 -16.79
C ASN A 31 -4.75 59.69 -15.37
N ASP A 32 -5.08 58.74 -14.48
CA ASP A 32 -5.41 58.98 -13.08
C ASP A 32 -4.22 58.71 -12.16
N ASP A 33 -3.45 59.76 -11.89
CA ASP A 33 -2.27 59.69 -11.02
C ASP A 33 -2.60 59.36 -9.55
N LYS A 34 -3.89 59.30 -9.16
CA LYS A 34 -4.31 58.99 -7.79
C LYS A 34 -4.68 57.53 -7.59
N THR A 35 -4.91 56.76 -8.66
CA THR A 35 -5.43 55.40 -8.59
C THR A 35 -4.58 54.45 -9.42
N ALA A 36 -3.98 53.43 -8.79
CA ALA A 36 -3.26 52.39 -9.52
C ALA A 36 -4.24 51.36 -10.11
N GLN A 37 -4.08 51.03 -11.38
CA GLN A 37 -4.77 49.89 -12.00
C GLN A 37 -4.11 48.59 -11.55
N ASN A 38 -4.83 47.81 -10.74
CA ASN A 38 -4.37 46.52 -10.24
C ASN A 38 -5.23 45.40 -10.83
N PHE A 39 -4.58 44.36 -11.32
CA PHE A 39 -5.24 43.15 -11.82
C PHE A 39 -4.70 41.94 -11.05
N THR A 40 -5.56 40.96 -10.80
CA THR A 40 -5.19 39.76 -10.06
C THR A 40 -5.49 38.52 -10.88
N VAL A 41 -4.53 37.60 -10.88
CA VAL A 41 -4.70 36.25 -11.43
C VAL A 41 -4.83 35.31 -10.26
N HIS A 42 -5.94 34.58 -10.20
CA HIS A 42 -6.19 33.56 -9.17
C HIS A 42 -5.84 32.18 -9.74
N LEU A 43 -4.97 31.48 -9.02
CA LEU A 43 -4.56 30.10 -9.29
C LEU A 43 -4.96 29.25 -8.08
N LYS A 44 -5.17 27.96 -8.30
CA LYS A 44 -5.30 26.94 -7.24
C LYS A 44 -4.30 25.83 -7.50
N HIS A 45 -4.03 25.01 -6.50
CA HIS A 45 -3.24 23.80 -6.71
C HIS A 45 -4.05 22.78 -7.50
N GLN A 46 -3.39 22.08 -8.42
CA GLN A 46 -3.95 20.91 -9.04
C GLN A 46 -3.80 19.72 -8.08
N LEU A 47 -4.89 18.96 -7.93
CA LEU A 47 -4.95 17.78 -7.08
C LEU A 47 -5.15 16.55 -7.95
N THR A 48 -4.34 15.51 -7.75
CA THR A 48 -4.38 14.28 -8.54
C THR A 48 -4.70 13.07 -7.67
N PRO A 49 -5.84 12.39 -7.86
CA PRO A 49 -6.10 11.10 -7.22
C PRO A 49 -5.10 10.04 -7.70
N VAL A 50 -4.60 9.21 -6.78
CA VAL A 50 -3.68 8.09 -7.07
C VAL A 50 -4.15 6.85 -6.32
N ASN A 51 -4.20 5.72 -7.02
CA ASN A 51 -4.65 4.43 -6.49
C ASN A 51 -4.07 3.27 -7.34
N PRO A 52 -4.27 1.99 -6.98
CA PRO A 52 -3.70 0.87 -7.74
C PRO A 52 -4.21 0.73 -9.18
N THR A 53 -5.42 1.23 -9.49
CA THR A 53 -6.01 1.15 -10.85
C THR A 53 -5.62 2.34 -11.74
N ASP A 54 -5.18 3.44 -11.13
CA ASP A 54 -4.58 4.60 -11.82
C ASP A 54 -3.27 4.97 -11.10
N PRO A 55 -2.22 4.13 -11.27
CA PRO A 55 -0.97 4.31 -10.55
C PRO A 55 -0.10 5.37 -11.23
N GLN A 56 0.68 6.06 -10.40
CA GLN A 56 1.79 6.90 -10.84
C GLN A 56 3.11 6.19 -10.52
N THR A 57 4.20 6.57 -11.20
CA THR A 57 5.53 5.96 -10.97
C THR A 57 6.11 6.46 -9.64
N PRO A 58 6.25 5.60 -8.60
CA PRO A 58 6.73 6.05 -7.30
C PRO A 58 8.10 6.73 -7.35
N GLY A 59 8.23 7.89 -6.71
CA GLY A 59 9.47 8.66 -6.66
C GLY A 59 9.84 9.39 -7.95
N ALA A 60 9.08 9.24 -9.05
CA ALA A 60 9.23 10.07 -10.23
C ALA A 60 8.72 11.50 -9.94
N PRO A 61 9.30 12.54 -10.58
CA PRO A 61 8.78 13.90 -10.50
C PRO A 61 7.31 13.96 -10.94
N ILE A 62 6.49 14.72 -10.20
CA ILE A 62 5.10 15.01 -10.58
C ILE A 62 5.09 15.88 -11.83
N ASN A 63 5.95 16.91 -11.85
CA ASN A 63 6.13 17.85 -12.93
C ASN A 63 7.41 17.49 -13.72
N PRO A 64 7.34 16.98 -14.96
CA PRO A 64 8.51 16.48 -15.69
C PRO A 64 9.61 17.52 -15.97
N ASP A 65 9.23 18.80 -16.08
CA ASP A 65 10.15 19.92 -16.29
C ASP A 65 10.91 20.31 -15.00
N GLU A 66 10.49 19.76 -13.84
CA GLU A 66 11.06 20.01 -12.52
C GLU A 66 11.60 18.71 -11.89
N PRO A 67 12.76 18.20 -12.35
CA PRO A 67 13.29 16.92 -11.90
C PRO A 67 13.62 16.85 -10.39
N ASN A 68 13.82 18.01 -9.75
CA ASN A 68 14.04 18.15 -8.31
C ASN A 68 12.79 18.59 -7.54
N GLY A 69 11.65 18.71 -8.22
CA GLY A 69 10.37 19.13 -7.65
C GLY A 69 9.67 18.03 -6.85
N PRO A 70 8.37 18.22 -6.53
CA PRO A 70 7.59 17.23 -5.80
C PRO A 70 7.51 15.91 -6.57
N LYS A 71 7.44 14.79 -5.85
CA LYS A 71 7.51 13.44 -6.40
C LYS A 71 6.27 12.64 -6.05
N TRP A 72 5.90 11.73 -6.95
CA TRP A 72 4.80 10.80 -6.70
C TRP A 72 5.07 9.91 -5.48
N PRO A 73 4.03 9.60 -4.69
CA PRO A 73 4.19 8.85 -3.46
C PRO A 73 4.57 7.38 -3.71
N MET A 74 5.10 6.74 -2.67
CA MET A 74 5.28 5.28 -2.67
C MET A 74 3.93 4.56 -2.72
N SER A 75 3.87 3.42 -3.40
CA SER A 75 2.65 2.61 -3.52
C SER A 75 2.08 2.19 -2.16
N THR A 76 2.92 2.03 -1.14
CA THR A 76 2.51 1.75 0.26
C THR A 76 1.59 2.80 0.88
N ASN A 77 1.46 3.97 0.25
CA ASN A 77 0.45 4.97 0.64
C ASN A 77 -0.97 4.57 0.25
N TYR A 78 -1.17 3.68 -0.72
CA TYR A 78 -2.48 3.35 -1.29
C TYR A 78 -2.67 1.86 -1.63
N ASP A 79 -1.65 1.04 -1.46
CA ASP A 79 -1.66 -0.41 -1.66
C ASP A 79 -0.82 -1.09 -0.57
N LYS A 80 -1.42 -1.98 0.22
CA LYS A 80 -0.75 -2.70 1.31
C LYS A 80 -1.21 -4.15 1.36
N THR A 81 -0.25 -5.05 1.45
CA THR A 81 -0.51 -6.48 1.63
C THR A 81 -0.09 -6.91 3.03
N VAL A 82 -0.96 -7.68 3.68
CA VAL A 82 -0.63 -8.45 4.89
C VAL A 82 -0.44 -9.90 4.47
N ASN A 83 0.65 -10.53 4.88
CA ASN A 83 1.01 -11.88 4.49
C ASN A 83 0.89 -12.84 5.68
N GLU A 84 0.45 -14.07 5.40
CA GLU A 84 0.59 -15.20 6.31
C GLU A 84 1.70 -16.13 5.82
N THR A 85 2.49 -16.66 6.75
CA THR A 85 3.37 -17.80 6.50
C THR A 85 3.31 -18.77 7.67
N VAL A 86 2.89 -20.01 7.38
CA VAL A 86 2.93 -21.13 8.34
C VAL A 86 4.07 -22.07 7.97
N SER A 87 5.04 -22.20 8.87
CA SER A 87 6.22 -23.05 8.72
C SER A 87 6.07 -24.37 9.46
N TYR A 88 6.37 -25.48 8.78
CA TYR A 88 6.29 -26.83 9.37
C TYR A 88 7.69 -27.38 9.57
N VAL A 89 8.14 -27.44 10.82
CA VAL A 89 9.53 -27.78 11.17
C VAL A 89 9.60 -28.96 12.13
N ALA A 90 10.70 -29.69 12.14
CA ALA A 90 11.02 -30.63 13.21
C ALA A 90 11.53 -29.87 14.46
N GLN A 91 11.70 -30.57 15.58
CA GLN A 91 12.23 -29.97 16.83
C GLN A 91 13.61 -29.31 16.69
N ASN A 92 14.39 -29.69 15.68
CA ASN A 92 15.70 -29.09 15.37
C ASN A 92 15.62 -27.90 14.39
N GLY A 93 14.41 -27.45 14.04
CA GLY A 93 14.17 -26.34 13.12
C GLY A 93 14.21 -26.72 11.62
N HIS A 94 14.51 -27.97 11.26
CA HIS A 94 14.53 -28.39 9.86
C HIS A 94 13.11 -28.47 9.28
N GLY A 95 12.87 -27.92 8.09
CA GLY A 95 11.57 -28.00 7.40
C GLY A 95 11.17 -29.43 7.07
N VAL A 96 9.96 -29.83 7.44
CA VAL A 96 9.45 -31.21 7.23
C VAL A 96 8.24 -31.29 6.30
N ALA A 97 7.63 -30.15 5.99
CA ALA A 97 6.59 -30.02 4.98
C ALA A 97 6.70 -28.66 4.28
N LYS A 98 6.02 -28.52 3.13
CA LYS A 98 5.94 -27.26 2.40
C LYS A 98 5.24 -26.21 3.25
N GLN A 99 5.79 -25.00 3.31
CA GLN A 99 5.13 -23.86 3.97
C GLN A 99 3.77 -23.57 3.34
N HIS A 100 2.83 -23.16 4.18
CA HIS A 100 1.60 -22.51 3.73
C HIS A 100 1.83 -20.99 3.71
N THR A 101 1.29 -20.33 2.70
CA THR A 101 1.37 -18.88 2.54
C THR A 101 0.04 -18.38 2.03
N ASP A 102 -0.43 -17.27 2.59
CA ASP A 102 -1.64 -16.57 2.15
C ASP A 102 -1.43 -15.05 2.23
N SER A 103 -2.31 -14.27 1.62
CA SER A 103 -2.21 -12.81 1.63
C SER A 103 -3.57 -12.12 1.53
N VAL A 104 -3.74 -11.06 2.30
CA VAL A 104 -4.88 -10.13 2.20
C VAL A 104 -4.38 -8.78 1.71
N ASN A 105 -4.99 -8.26 0.63
CA ASN A 105 -4.63 -6.97 0.05
C ASN A 105 -5.62 -5.87 0.38
N PHE A 106 -5.11 -4.75 0.90
CA PHE A 106 -5.85 -3.54 1.20
C PHE A 106 -5.47 -2.44 0.22
N THR A 107 -6.46 -1.71 -0.29
CA THR A 107 -6.26 -0.60 -1.22
C THR A 107 -7.06 0.62 -0.79
N ARG A 108 -6.61 1.81 -1.21
CA ARG A 108 -7.38 3.06 -1.10
C ARG A 108 -7.02 4.01 -2.25
N THR A 109 -7.76 5.11 -2.35
CA THR A 109 -7.39 6.27 -3.15
C THR A 109 -6.87 7.37 -2.23
N VAL A 110 -5.67 7.88 -2.53
CA VAL A 110 -5.13 9.10 -1.95
C VAL A 110 -5.17 10.22 -2.98
N VAL A 111 -5.09 11.47 -2.55
CA VAL A 111 -4.97 12.61 -3.45
C VAL A 111 -3.60 13.24 -3.22
N VAL A 112 -2.91 13.62 -4.29
CA VAL A 112 -1.60 14.27 -4.23
C VAL A 112 -1.76 15.72 -4.66
N ASP A 113 -1.18 16.63 -3.90
CA ASP A 113 -1.07 18.03 -4.28
C ASP A 113 0.14 18.22 -5.21
N ASN A 114 -0.10 18.67 -6.45
CA ASN A 114 0.94 18.69 -7.48
C ASN A 114 2.00 19.79 -7.28
N VAL A 115 1.77 20.73 -6.37
CA VAL A 115 2.69 21.83 -6.06
C VAL A 115 3.61 21.43 -4.92
N THR A 116 3.05 20.85 -3.87
CA THR A 116 3.75 20.52 -2.62
C THR A 116 4.26 19.08 -2.58
N GLY A 117 3.61 18.17 -3.31
CA GLY A 117 3.83 16.72 -3.21
C GLY A 117 3.15 16.07 -2.00
N ASP A 118 2.34 16.82 -1.25
CA ASP A 118 1.67 16.30 -0.06
C ASP A 118 0.66 15.21 -0.41
N VAL A 119 0.67 14.13 0.36
CA VAL A 119 -0.27 13.01 0.23
C VAL A 119 -1.46 13.23 1.16
N ILE A 120 -2.60 13.56 0.57
CA ILE A 120 -3.87 13.77 1.24
C ILE A 120 -4.61 12.43 1.33
N THR A 121 -4.92 12.02 2.55
CA THR A 121 -5.50 10.70 2.85
C THR A 121 -6.93 10.76 3.38
N SER A 122 -7.51 11.96 3.46
CA SER A 122 -8.89 12.18 3.88
C SER A 122 -9.52 13.36 3.14
N GLY A 123 -10.84 13.40 3.04
CA GLY A 123 -11.58 14.45 2.33
C GLY A 123 -11.93 14.09 0.88
N ALA A 124 -12.28 15.10 0.09
CA ALA A 124 -12.77 14.91 -1.27
C ALA A 124 -11.75 14.19 -2.16
N GLY A 125 -12.21 13.20 -2.92
CA GLY A 125 -11.36 12.40 -3.82
C GLY A 125 -10.54 11.30 -3.16
N THR A 126 -10.60 11.16 -1.83
CA THR A 126 -9.92 10.06 -1.09
C THR A 126 -10.91 8.95 -0.71
N THR A 127 -10.39 7.75 -0.44
CA THR A 127 -11.17 6.66 0.15
C THR A 127 -10.49 6.13 1.41
N ALA A 128 -11.28 5.52 2.31
CA ALA A 128 -10.72 4.69 3.36
C ALA A 128 -10.06 3.44 2.76
N TRP A 129 -9.23 2.77 3.56
CA TRP A 129 -8.72 1.44 3.21
C TRP A 129 -9.88 0.46 3.08
N THR A 130 -9.81 -0.35 2.03
CA THR A 130 -10.75 -1.45 1.78
C THR A 130 -9.98 -2.70 1.40
N ALA A 131 -10.38 -3.84 1.94
CA ALA A 131 -9.89 -5.13 1.46
C ALA A 131 -10.40 -5.36 0.03
N THR A 132 -9.50 -5.72 -0.89
CA THR A 132 -9.80 -5.81 -2.33
C THR A 132 -10.96 -6.76 -2.64
N ASN A 133 -11.10 -7.84 -1.87
CA ASN A 133 -12.15 -8.84 -2.04
C ASN A 133 -13.13 -8.88 -0.85
N GLY A 134 -13.09 -7.88 0.05
CA GLY A 134 -13.81 -7.92 1.32
C GLY A 134 -13.27 -8.92 2.34
N ASP A 135 -12.22 -9.66 1.99
CA ASP A 135 -11.55 -10.60 2.88
C ASP A 135 -10.67 -9.87 3.89
N THR A 136 -10.84 -10.20 5.16
CA THR A 136 -10.10 -9.60 6.30
C THR A 136 -9.62 -10.69 7.25
N THR A 137 -9.43 -11.89 6.72
CA THR A 137 -9.16 -13.09 7.51
C THR A 137 -8.05 -13.93 6.90
N PHE A 138 -7.38 -14.70 7.74
CA PHE A 138 -6.69 -15.92 7.32
C PHE A 138 -7.41 -17.10 7.94
N ASP A 139 -7.79 -18.07 7.12
CA ASP A 139 -8.48 -19.27 7.60
C ASP A 139 -7.55 -20.17 8.41
N ALA A 140 -8.12 -21.02 9.26
CA ALA A 140 -7.34 -22.04 9.98
C ALA A 140 -6.69 -23.03 8.99
N VAL A 141 -5.39 -23.22 9.12
CA VAL A 141 -4.61 -24.09 8.21
C VAL A 141 -4.35 -25.44 8.87
N VAL A 142 -4.89 -26.51 8.29
CA VAL A 142 -4.67 -27.87 8.76
C VAL A 142 -3.20 -28.26 8.57
N SER A 143 -2.58 -28.76 9.65
CA SER A 143 -1.19 -29.20 9.62
C SER A 143 -1.05 -30.47 8.77
N PRO A 144 -0.11 -30.52 7.80
CA PRO A 144 0.11 -31.70 6.97
C PRO A 144 0.44 -32.95 7.78
N VAL A 145 0.06 -34.12 7.28
CA VAL A 145 0.50 -35.38 7.88
C VAL A 145 1.96 -35.61 7.50
N VAL A 146 2.83 -35.74 8.52
CA VAL A 146 4.23 -36.12 8.35
C VAL A 146 4.41 -37.54 8.92
N PRO A 147 4.68 -38.56 8.08
CA PRO A 147 4.80 -39.95 8.54
C PRO A 147 5.75 -40.12 9.72
N GLY A 148 5.32 -40.88 10.73
CA GLY A 148 6.11 -41.16 11.93
C GLY A 148 6.33 -39.95 12.83
N SER A 149 5.56 -38.86 12.66
CA SER A 149 5.64 -37.66 13.51
C SER A 149 4.26 -37.17 13.90
N VAL A 150 4.19 -36.43 15.01
CA VAL A 150 2.98 -35.76 15.49
C VAL A 150 3.26 -34.25 15.55
N ALA A 151 2.40 -33.47 14.92
CA ALA A 151 2.42 -32.01 15.01
C ALA A 151 1.99 -31.55 16.40
N ASN A 152 2.59 -30.49 16.92
CA ASN A 152 2.17 -29.87 18.19
C ASN A 152 0.77 -29.23 18.11
N LYS A 153 0.29 -28.93 16.90
CA LYS A 153 -1.05 -28.41 16.61
C LYS A 153 -1.63 -29.17 15.42
N ALA A 154 -2.91 -29.52 15.47
CA ALA A 154 -3.58 -30.15 14.33
C ALA A 154 -3.88 -29.14 13.22
N GLN A 155 -4.08 -27.87 13.57
CA GLN A 155 -4.28 -26.74 12.67
C GLN A 155 -3.86 -25.43 13.35
N THR A 156 -3.54 -24.41 12.57
CA THR A 156 -3.38 -23.03 13.07
C THR A 156 -4.74 -22.44 13.47
N ALA A 157 -4.72 -21.35 14.25
CA ALA A 157 -5.94 -20.60 14.51
C ALA A 157 -6.23 -19.68 13.31
N ALA A 158 -7.50 -19.44 13.02
CA ALA A 158 -7.87 -18.38 12.07
C ALA A 158 -7.49 -17.01 12.64
N VAL A 159 -7.07 -16.09 11.77
CA VAL A 159 -6.81 -14.68 12.09
C VAL A 159 -7.96 -13.86 11.54
N THR A 160 -8.54 -12.97 12.36
CA THR A 160 -9.67 -12.12 11.97
C THR A 160 -9.35 -10.64 12.14
N ASP A 161 -10.23 -9.80 11.60
CA ASP A 161 -10.18 -8.34 11.75
C ASP A 161 -8.89 -7.71 11.21
N LEU A 162 -8.31 -8.34 10.18
CA LEU A 162 -7.16 -7.79 9.47
C LEU A 162 -7.54 -6.44 8.85
N ASN A 163 -6.61 -5.52 8.95
CA ASN A 163 -6.68 -4.21 8.35
C ASN A 163 -5.33 -3.86 7.72
N ALA A 164 -5.29 -2.75 6.98
CA ALA A 164 -4.11 -2.32 6.24
C ALA A 164 -2.86 -2.05 7.11
N ASP A 165 -2.99 -1.90 8.42
CA ASP A 165 -1.88 -1.68 9.34
C ASP A 165 -1.52 -2.93 10.16
N SER A 166 -2.17 -4.07 9.88
CA SER A 166 -1.83 -5.35 10.50
C SER A 166 -0.43 -5.79 10.07
N ALA A 167 0.32 -6.38 11.00
CA ALA A 167 1.61 -6.97 10.71
C ALA A 167 1.44 -8.33 10.00
N ASP A 168 2.47 -8.76 9.26
CA ASP A 168 2.52 -10.10 8.71
C ASP A 168 2.45 -11.16 9.81
N VAL A 169 1.69 -12.22 9.55
CA VAL A 169 1.48 -13.35 10.46
C VAL A 169 2.48 -14.44 10.11
N ASN A 170 3.37 -14.75 11.06
CA ASN A 170 4.35 -15.82 10.89
C ASN A 170 4.15 -16.86 12.00
N GLU A 171 3.68 -18.05 11.65
CA GLU A 171 3.46 -19.15 12.58
C GLU A 171 4.39 -20.33 12.28
N THR A 172 4.77 -21.06 13.34
CA THR A 172 5.56 -22.29 13.21
C THR A 172 4.85 -23.45 13.92
N VAL A 173 4.59 -24.52 13.17
CA VAL A 173 4.10 -25.81 13.65
C VAL A 173 5.29 -26.76 13.75
N THR A 174 5.48 -27.35 14.93
CA THR A 174 6.62 -28.23 15.23
C THR A 174 6.20 -29.68 15.29
N TYR A 175 6.93 -30.55 14.58
CA TYR A 175 6.71 -31.99 14.54
C TYR A 175 7.68 -32.73 15.45
N THR A 176 7.13 -33.65 16.24
CA THR A 176 7.88 -34.57 17.10
C THR A 176 7.80 -35.97 16.51
N LYS A 177 8.96 -36.60 16.25
CA LYS A 177 9.00 -37.99 15.79
C LYS A 177 8.41 -38.92 16.86
N VAL A 178 7.49 -39.78 16.45
CA VAL A 178 7.02 -40.89 17.28
C VAL A 178 8.15 -41.91 17.33
N GLY A 179 8.59 -42.28 18.54
CA GLY A 179 9.61 -43.30 18.71
C GLY A 179 9.19 -44.64 18.10
N SER A 180 10.14 -45.41 17.61
CA SER A 180 9.87 -46.80 17.20
C SER A 180 9.54 -47.63 18.44
N LEU A 181 8.31 -48.09 18.57
CA LEU A 181 7.99 -49.16 19.52
C LEU A 181 8.65 -50.44 19.01
N VAL A 182 9.66 -50.92 19.73
CA VAL A 182 10.12 -52.30 19.60
C VAL A 182 9.38 -53.09 20.68
N PRO A 183 8.39 -53.94 20.34
CA PRO A 183 7.82 -54.85 21.31
C PRO A 183 8.95 -55.80 21.74
N SER A 184 9.36 -55.71 23.00
CA SER A 184 10.14 -56.79 23.61
C SER A 184 9.16 -57.68 24.37
N SER A 185 9.27 -58.97 24.11
CA SER A 185 8.57 -59.99 24.88
C SER A 185 9.58 -60.87 25.56
N SER A 186 9.35 -61.18 26.83
CA SER A 186 10.05 -62.24 27.55
C SER A 186 9.55 -63.64 27.16
N ASP A 187 8.53 -63.72 26.30
CA ASP A 187 7.99 -65.00 25.81
C ASP A 187 8.90 -65.58 24.72
N ARG A 188 9.45 -66.77 24.99
CA ARG A 188 10.30 -67.53 24.08
C ARG A 188 9.57 -68.04 22.83
N HIS A 189 8.26 -67.80 22.69
CA HIS A 189 7.46 -68.18 21.54
C HIS A 189 7.01 -67.01 20.65
N PHE A 190 7.64 -65.82 20.75
CA PHE A 190 7.36 -64.75 19.79
C PHE A 190 7.76 -65.18 18.36
N PRO A 191 6.82 -65.23 17.40
CA PRO A 191 7.17 -65.49 16.02
C PRO A 191 7.94 -64.27 15.47
N GLY A 192 9.11 -64.55 14.89
CA GLY A 192 9.94 -63.56 14.19
C GLY A 192 9.37 -63.17 12.83
#